data_AF-A0A944CGL8-F1
#
_entry.id   AF-A0A944CGL8-F1
#
_cell.length_a   1.000
_cell.length_b   1.000
_cell.length_c   1.000
_cell.angle_alpha   90.00
_cell.angle_beta   90.00
_cell.angle_gamma   90.00
#
_symmetry.space_group_name_H-M   'P 1'
#
loop_
_entity.id
_entity.type
_entity.pdbx_description
1 polymer ?
#
loop_
_entity_poly.entity_id
_entity_poly.type
_entity_poly.pdbx_seq_one_letter_code
_entity_poly.pdbx_strand_id
1 'polypeptide(L)'
;MTRFIKYAILIAVAIILVPLSVANRHPVSLSLNPFDPQDPRFTIPDIPLFWVVFASLGLGIVLGGIGAWAKQGRWRKEARVKRREANKWHREADELREFKEQVETKPGLPGPSGRNAA
;
A
#
# COMPACT_ATOMS: atom_id res chain seq x y z
N MET A 1 -2.53 17.03 6.05
CA MET A 1 -3.37 16.45 7.12
C MET A 1 -2.91 15.09 7.66
N THR A 2 -2.67 14.07 6.82
CA THR A 2 -2.44 12.69 7.31
C THR A 2 -1.23 12.52 8.23
N ARG A 3 -0.16 13.30 8.04
CA ARG A 3 1.01 13.28 8.94
C ARG A 3 0.68 13.82 10.33
N PHE A 4 -0.10 14.90 10.42
CA PHE A 4 -0.54 15.48 11.68
C PHE A 4 -1.39 14.49 12.48
N ILE A 5 -2.39 13.87 11.84
CA ILE A 5 -3.26 12.87 12.49
C ILE A 5 -2.44 11.68 13.00
N LYS A 6 -1.47 11.20 12.21
CA LYS A 6 -0.56 10.14 12.65
C LYS A 6 0.23 10.52 13.91
N TYR A 7 0.80 11.72 13.95
CA TYR A 7 1.53 12.18 15.13
C TYR A 7 0.62 12.40 16.34
N ALA A 8 -0.58 12.93 16.15
CA ALA A 8 -1.56 13.07 17.22
C ALA A 8 -1.92 11.72 17.84
N ILE A 9 -2.16 10.69 17.01
CA ILE A 9 -2.41 9.32 17.48
C ILE A 9 -1.20 8.75 18.21
N LEU A 10 0.01 8.90 17.66
CA LEU A 10 1.24 8.40 18.30
C LEU A 10 1.49 9.06 19.65
N ILE A 11 1.26 10.37 19.76
CA ILE A 11 1.40 11.11 21.02
C ILE A 11 0.37 10.63 22.04
N ALA A 12 -0.90 10.46 21.64
CA ALA A 12 -1.94 9.94 22.54
C ALA A 12 -1.60 8.54 23.06
N VAL A 13 -1.12 7.65 22.17
CA VAL A 13 -0.64 6.32 22.56
C VAL A 13 0.54 6.43 23.53
N ALA A 14 1.51 7.30 23.26
CA ALA A 14 2.66 7.50 24.14
C ALA A 14 2.28 8.01 25.53
N ILE A 15 1.31 8.93 25.62
CA ILE A 15 0.79 9.46 26.90
C ILE A 15 0.21 8.33 27.78
N ILE A 16 -0.34 7.27 27.18
CA ILE A 16 -0.88 6.12 27.91
C ILE A 16 0.24 5.12 28.23
N LEU A 17 1.05 4.78 27.24
CA LEU A 17 2.06 3.71 27.36
C LEU A 17 3.19 4.06 28.31
N VAL A 18 3.67 5.31 28.30
CA VAL A 18 4.82 5.71 29.10
C VAL A 18 4.52 5.61 30.60
N PRO A 19 3.44 6.22 31.14
CA PRO A 19 3.11 6.09 32.56
C PRO A 19 2.80 4.64 32.95
N LEU A 20 2.08 3.89 32.11
CA LEU A 20 1.79 2.49 32.37
C LEU A 20 3.07 1.65 32.46
N SER A 21 4.05 1.92 31.59
CA SER A 21 5.35 1.25 31.60
C SER A 21 6.18 1.62 32.82
N VAL A 22 6.22 2.90 33.20
CA VAL A 22 6.99 3.38 34.36
C VAL A 22 6.39 2.87 35.67
N ALA A 23 5.06 2.91 35.79
CA ALA A 23 4.35 2.42 36.97
C ALA A 23 4.55 0.90 37.15
N ASN A 24 4.54 0.13 36.06
CA ASN A 24 4.66 -1.32 36.05
C ASN A 24 6.05 -1.79 35.61
N ARG A 25 7.10 -1.07 36.04
CA ARG A 25 8.50 -1.47 35.84
C ARG A 25 8.91 -2.65 36.73
N HIS A 26 8.17 -2.87 37.81
CA HIS A 26 8.39 -3.99 38.71
C HIS A 26 7.79 -5.27 38.09
N PRO A 27 8.31 -6.45 38.46
CA PRO A 27 7.74 -7.72 38.03
C PRO A 27 6.29 -7.84 38.53
N VAL A 28 5.37 -8.24 37.65
CA VAL A 28 3.98 -8.54 37.99
C VAL A 28 3.60 -9.90 37.44
N SER A 29 2.71 -10.61 38.13
CA SER A 29 2.14 -11.86 37.64
C SER A 29 0.96 -11.57 36.72
N LEU A 30 1.08 -11.91 35.44
CA LEU A 30 0.03 -11.72 34.45
C LEU A 30 -0.74 -13.03 34.25
N SER A 31 -2.00 -13.05 34.65
CA SER A 31 -2.92 -14.16 34.34
C SER A 31 -3.60 -13.92 33.00
N LEU A 32 -3.53 -14.90 32.10
CA LEU A 32 -4.16 -14.89 30.78
C LEU A 32 -5.51 -15.64 30.78
N ASN A 33 -5.93 -16.20 31.90
CA ASN A 33 -7.21 -16.90 32.04
C ASN A 33 -8.31 -15.92 32.51
N PRO A 34 -9.33 -15.62 31.67
CA PRO A 34 -10.39 -14.69 32.05
C PRO A 34 -11.42 -15.25 33.03
N PHE A 35 -11.40 -16.57 33.30
CA PHE A 35 -12.39 -17.25 34.16
C PHE A 35 -11.82 -17.66 35.52
N ASP A 36 -10.52 -17.95 35.59
CA ASP A 36 -9.83 -18.29 36.84
C ASP A 36 -8.46 -17.58 36.90
N PRO A 37 -8.38 -16.41 37.57
CA PRO A 37 -7.14 -15.66 37.71
C PRO A 37 -6.05 -16.40 38.49
N GLN A 38 -6.42 -17.41 39.30
CA GLN A 38 -5.48 -18.19 40.11
C GLN A 38 -4.93 -19.41 39.36
N ASP A 39 -5.34 -19.65 38.11
CA ASP A 39 -4.85 -20.77 37.31
C ASP A 39 -3.36 -20.61 36.97
N PRO A 40 -2.47 -21.48 37.47
CA PRO A 40 -1.04 -21.37 37.22
C PRO A 40 -0.64 -21.73 35.79
N ARG A 41 -1.49 -22.44 35.02
CA ARG A 41 -1.15 -22.91 33.65
C ARG A 41 -1.09 -21.79 32.62
N PHE A 42 -1.85 -20.72 32.85
CA PHE A 42 -1.94 -19.56 31.96
C PHE A 42 -1.47 -18.27 32.64
N THR A 43 -0.65 -18.40 33.68
CA THR A 43 -0.06 -17.25 34.37
C THR A 43 1.41 -17.14 34.00
N ILE A 44 1.82 -15.95 33.55
CA ILE A 44 3.23 -15.60 33.31
C ILE A 44 3.71 -14.86 34.56
N PRO A 45 4.52 -15.51 35.43
CA PRO A 45 5.05 -14.86 36.63
C PRO A 45 6.19 -13.89 36.29
N ASP A 46 6.39 -12.92 37.18
CA ASP A 46 7.57 -12.05 37.24
C ASP A 46 7.93 -11.30 35.95
N ILE A 47 6.92 -10.90 35.15
CA ILE A 47 7.15 -10.12 33.94
C ILE A 47 6.77 -8.65 34.16
N PRO A 48 7.67 -7.69 33.89
CA PRO A 48 7.28 -6.29 33.82
C PRO A 48 6.23 -6.06 32.73
N LEU A 49 5.13 -5.39 33.07
CA LEU A 49 3.96 -5.27 32.17
C LEU A 49 4.30 -4.58 30.85
N PHE A 50 5.31 -3.72 30.83
CA PHE A 50 5.71 -3.02 29.60
C PHE A 50 6.09 -4.00 28.48
N TRP A 51 6.75 -5.12 28.78
CA TRP A 51 7.12 -6.13 27.77
C TRP A 51 5.90 -6.67 27.04
N VAL A 52 4.86 -7.00 27.80
CA VAL A 52 3.61 -7.55 27.27
C VAL A 52 2.93 -6.50 26.40
N VAL A 53 2.79 -5.27 26.90
CA VAL A 53 2.11 -4.20 26.17
C VAL A 53 2.83 -3.84 24.87
N PHE A 54 4.16 -3.72 24.89
CA PHE A 54 4.94 -3.46 23.68
C PHE A 54 4.89 -4.64 22.71
N ALA A 55 4.90 -5.89 23.18
CA ALA A 55 4.74 -7.06 22.33
C ALA A 55 3.36 -7.09 21.66
N SER A 56 2.29 -6.83 22.40
CA SER A 56 0.93 -6.72 21.84
C SER A 56 0.81 -5.59 20.82
N LEU A 57 1.40 -4.42 21.11
CA LEU A 57 1.45 -3.30 20.17
C LEU A 57 2.22 -3.66 18.90
N GLY A 58 3.41 -4.25 19.05
CA GLY A 58 4.25 -4.70 17.93
C GLY A 58 3.52 -5.72 17.06
N LEU A 59 2.84 -6.68 17.67
CA LEU A 59 2.00 -7.64 16.96
C LEU A 59 0.89 -6.94 16.16
N GLY A 60 0.20 -5.96 16.77
CA GLY A 60 -0.81 -5.15 16.08
C GLY A 60 -0.24 -4.39 14.87
N ILE A 61 0.96 -3.82 14.99
CA ILE A 61 1.64 -3.13 13.89
C ILE A 61 1.98 -4.11 12.76
N VAL A 62 2.51 -5.29 13.09
CA VAL A 62 2.85 -6.32 12.09
C VAL A 62 1.60 -6.78 11.35
N LEU A 63 0.54 -7.13 12.08
CA LEU A 63 -0.73 -7.57 11.49
C LEU A 63 -1.36 -6.46 10.62
N GLY A 64 -1.37 -5.23 11.11
CA GLY A 64 -1.84 -4.06 10.36
C GLY A 64 -1.01 -3.81 9.09
N GLY A 65 0.32 -3.96 9.18
CA GLY A 65 1.24 -3.86 8.06
C GLY A 65 1.00 -4.92 7.00
N ILE A 66 0.81 -6.19 7.40
CA ILE A 66 0.45 -7.30 6.51
C ILE A 66 -0.89 -7.02 5.83
N GLY A 67 -1.90 -6.58 6.58
CA GLY A 67 -3.22 -6.23 6.04
C GLY A 67 -3.15 -5.10 5.01
N ALA A 68 -2.41 -4.04 5.32
CA ALA A 68 -2.17 -2.92 4.40
C ALA A 68 -1.43 -3.37 3.13
N TRP A 69 -0.40 -4.21 3.28
CA TRP A 69 0.38 -4.75 2.16
C TRP A 69 -0.44 -5.68 1.26
N ALA A 70 -1.28 -6.52 1.85
CA ALA A 70 -2.20 -7.39 1.13
C ALA A 70 -3.22 -6.57 0.33
N LYS A 71 -3.84 -5.55 0.94
CA LYS A 71 -4.74 -4.61 0.27
C LYS A 71 -4.03 -3.97 -0.93
N GLN A 72 -2.87 -3.35 -0.70
CA GLN A 72 -2.12 -2.62 -1.73
C GLN A 72 -1.53 -3.54 -2.82
N GLY A 73 -1.45 -4.85 -2.58
CA GLY A 73 -1.01 -5.87 -3.52
C GLY A 73 -1.79 -5.90 -4.84
N ARG A 74 -3.11 -5.68 -4.81
CA ARG A 74 -3.96 -5.71 -6.01
C ARG A 74 -3.66 -4.54 -6.95
N TRP A 75 -3.46 -3.34 -6.40
CA TRP A 75 -3.08 -2.14 -7.14
C TRP A 75 -1.70 -2.27 -7.82
N ARG A 76 -0.78 -3.05 -7.24
CA ARG A 76 0.53 -3.32 -7.87
C ARG A 76 0.41 -4.13 -9.16
N LYS A 77 -0.57 -5.04 -9.26
CA LYS A 77 -0.84 -5.79 -10.50
C LYS A 77 -1.53 -4.89 -11.53
N GLU A 78 -2.53 -4.14 -11.09
CA GLU A 78 -3.32 -3.28 -11.96
C GLU A 78 -2.50 -2.13 -12.57
N ALA A 79 -1.60 -1.53 -11.80
CA ALA A 79 -0.68 -0.51 -12.31
C ALA A 79 0.26 -1.05 -13.41
N ARG A 80 0.68 -2.33 -13.33
CA ARG A 80 1.50 -2.95 -14.37
C ARG A 80 0.71 -3.20 -15.65
N VAL A 81 -0.54 -3.64 -15.54
CA VAL A 81 -1.42 -3.88 -16.69
C VAL A 81 -1.72 -2.55 -17.39
N LYS A 82 -2.18 -1.54 -16.64
CA LYS A 82 -2.47 -0.20 -17.19
C LYS A 82 -1.26 0.42 -17.87
N ARG A 83 -0.05 0.24 -17.32
CA ARG A 83 1.18 0.73 -17.95
C ARG A 83 1.51 0.01 -19.26
N ARG A 84 1.20 -1.28 -19.38
CA ARG A 84 1.37 -2.03 -20.65
C ARG A 84 0.37 -1.59 -21.70
N GLU A 85 -0.89 -1.39 -21.31
CA GLU A 85 -1.95 -0.89 -22.21
C GLU A 85 -1.64 0.52 -22.70
N ALA A 86 -1.25 1.43 -21.81
CA ALA A 86 -0.83 2.78 -22.19
C ALA A 86 0.33 2.77 -23.21
N ASN A 87 1.35 1.93 -22.98
CA ASN A 87 2.46 1.80 -23.92
C ASN A 87 2.01 1.24 -25.28
N LYS A 88 1.02 0.36 -25.31
CA LYS A 88 0.47 -0.20 -26.56
C LYS A 88 -0.25 0.90 -27.35
N TRP A 89 -1.12 1.66 -26.70
CA TRP A 89 -1.83 2.76 -27.35
C TRP A 89 -0.90 3.88 -27.82
N HIS A 90 0.17 4.18 -27.07
CA HIS A 90 1.18 5.13 -27.53
C HIS A 90 1.87 4.65 -28.81
N ARG A 91 2.25 3.37 -28.90
CA ARG A 91 2.84 2.80 -30.13
C ARG A 91 1.90 2.87 -31.32
N GLU A 92 0.64 2.46 -31.13
CA GLU A 92 -0.36 2.53 -32.20
C GLU A 92 -0.61 3.97 -32.66
N ALA A 93 -0.61 4.93 -31.73
CA ALA A 93 -0.73 6.35 -32.06
C ALA A 93 0.49 6.87 -32.84
N ASP A 94 1.70 6.48 -32.44
CA ASP A 94 2.94 6.86 -33.13
C ASP A 94 2.99 6.25 -34.54
N GLU A 95 2.63 4.97 -34.71
CA GLU A 95 2.55 4.30 -36.01
C GLU A 95 1.53 4.97 -36.95
N LEU A 96 0.34 5.33 -36.43
CA LEU A 96 -0.67 6.06 -37.21
C LEU A 96 -0.17 7.45 -37.62
N ARG A 97 0.60 8.11 -36.75
CA ARG A 97 1.16 9.44 -37.02
C ARG A 97 2.23 9.37 -38.09
N GLU A 98 3.14 8.40 -38.01
CA GLU A 98 4.14 8.13 -39.05
C GLU A 98 3.49 7.76 -40.38
N PHE A 99 2.46 6.92 -40.38
CA PHE A 99 1.72 6.57 -41.60
C PHE A 99 1.07 7.80 -42.24
N LYS A 100 0.45 8.66 -41.44
CA LYS A 100 -0.15 9.91 -41.93
C LYS A 100 0.91 10.82 -42.56
N GLU A 101 2.04 11.03 -41.90
CA GLU A 101 3.14 11.84 -42.42
C GLU A 101 3.68 11.27 -43.75
N GLN A 102 3.80 9.95 -43.88
CA GLN A 102 4.21 9.31 -45.15
C GLN A 102 3.19 9.49 -46.28
N VAL A 103 1.89 9.42 -45.98
CA VAL A 103 0.83 9.65 -46.98
C VAL A 103 0.83 11.11 -47.45
N GLU A 104 1.03 12.04 -46.53
CA GLU A 104 1.06 13.48 -46.81
C GLU A 104 2.32 13.91 -47.58
N THR A 105 3.44 13.19 -47.40
CA THR A 105 4.72 13.48 -48.08
C THR A 105 4.84 12.82 -49.47
N LYS A 106 3.98 11.85 -49.83
CA LYS A 106 3.98 11.25 -51.17
C LYS A 106 3.37 12.24 -52.20
N PRO A 107 4.01 12.47 -53.36
CA PRO A 107 3.45 13.36 -54.38
C PRO A 107 2.11 12.81 -54.86
N GLY A 108 1.09 13.66 -54.88
CA GLY A 108 -0.26 13.29 -55.33
C GLY A 108 -0.22 12.61 -56.70
N LEU A 109 -1.05 11.56 -56.85
CA LEU A 109 -1.19 10.83 -58.11
C LEU A 109 -1.42 11.80 -59.28
N PRO A 110 -0.77 11.60 -60.43
CA PRO A 110 -0.94 12.46 -61.58
C PRO A 110 -2.42 12.51 -61.99
N GLY A 111 -2.95 13.72 -62.09
CA GLY A 111 -4.36 13.97 -62.41
C GLY A 111 -4.74 13.32 -63.74
N PRO A 112 -6.01 12.86 -63.88
CA PRO A 112 -6.44 12.07 -65.03
C PRO A 112 -6.13 12.82 -66.33
N SER A 113 -5.21 12.26 -67.12
CA SER A 113 -4.81 12.81 -68.41
C SER A 113 -6.06 12.95 -69.28
N GLY A 114 -6.41 14.18 -69.65
CA GLY A 114 -7.56 14.49 -70.48
C GLY A 114 -7.52 13.72 -71.78
N ARG A 115 -8.32 12.66 -71.87
CA ARG A 115 -8.55 11.91 -73.10
C ARG A 115 -9.55 12.71 -73.92
N ASN A 116 -9.03 13.59 -74.76
CA ASN A 116 -9.83 14.22 -75.82
C ASN A 116 -10.24 13.11 -76.79
N ALA A 117 -11.49 12.69 -76.69
CA ALA A 117 -12.15 11.92 -77.73
C ALA A 117 -12.53 12.89 -78.85
N ALA A 118 -11.91 12.71 -80.02
CA ALA A 118 -12.28 13.31 -81.29
C ALA A 118 -12.23 12.22 -82.34
#